data_AF-C0W7T6-F1
#
_entry.id   AF-C0W7T6-F1
#
_cell.length_a   1.000
_cell.length_b   1.000
_cell.length_c   1.000
_cell.angle_alpha   90.00
_cell.angle_beta   90.00
_cell.angle_gamma   90.00
#
_symmetry.space_group_name_H-M   'P 1'
#
loop_
_entity.id
_entity.type
_entity.pdbx_description
1 polymer ?
#
loop_
_entity_poly.entity_id
_entity_poly.type
_entity_poly.pdbx_seq_one_letter_code
_entity_poly.pdbx_strand_id
1 'polypeptide(L)'
;PRALANRGLAGIDGTLATATGVWHAWREPVRALVGDLTFLHDAMSLGRGAGEEEPDLQVVVLDSRGGAIFSTLEYPAVTPADQMERFFTTPQAARIPALAAALGARVHEVSTLEELRGLLDQGVRGLSVVYLRSA
;
A
#
# COMPACT_ATOMS: atom_id res chain seq x y z
N PRO A 1 17.21 -3.49 -9.74
CA PRO A 1 15.81 -3.93 -9.51
C PRO A 1 14.94 -3.73 -10.76
N ARG A 2 14.04 -4.67 -11.04
CA ARG A 2 13.01 -4.51 -12.09
C ARG A 2 11.85 -3.68 -11.53
N ALA A 3 11.39 -2.68 -12.29
CA ALA A 3 10.24 -1.86 -11.91
C ALA A 3 9.01 -2.29 -12.71
N LEU A 4 7.88 -2.41 -12.02
CA LEU A 4 6.56 -2.72 -12.60
C LEU A 4 5.54 -1.72 -12.07
N ALA A 5 4.55 -1.39 -12.91
CA ALA A 5 3.40 -0.60 -12.50
C ALA A 5 2.22 -0.86 -13.44
N ASN A 6 1.01 -0.83 -12.89
CA ASN A 6 -0.24 -0.97 -13.66
C ASN A 6 -0.54 0.35 -14.40
N ARG A 7 0.19 0.63 -15.49
CA ARG A 7 0.14 1.93 -16.20
C ARG A 7 -0.75 1.97 -17.44
N GLY A 8 -1.51 0.90 -17.70
CA GLY A 8 -2.50 0.88 -18.78
C GLY A 8 -3.61 1.91 -18.52
N LEU A 9 -4.48 1.63 -17.54
CA LEU A 9 -5.50 2.58 -17.07
C LEU A 9 -5.12 3.28 -15.76
N ALA A 10 -4.05 2.86 -15.09
CA ALA A 10 -3.57 3.46 -13.84
C ALA A 10 -4.59 3.44 -12.68
N GLY A 11 -5.41 2.39 -12.61
CA GLY A 11 -6.33 2.15 -11.50
C GLY A 11 -5.61 1.77 -10.20
N ILE A 12 -6.28 2.00 -9.07
CA ILE A 12 -5.80 1.57 -7.74
C ILE A 12 -6.17 0.10 -7.45
N ASP A 13 -7.09 -0.44 -8.22
CA ASP A 13 -7.59 -1.81 -8.17
C ASP A 13 -6.51 -2.85 -8.50
N GLY A 14 -6.54 -3.98 -7.78
CA GLY A 14 -5.70 -5.14 -8.05
C GLY A 14 -4.18 -4.91 -7.90
N THR A 15 -3.74 -3.82 -7.27
CA THR A 15 -2.31 -3.49 -7.13
C THR A 15 -1.56 -4.51 -6.26
N LEU A 16 -2.14 -4.92 -5.13
CA LEU A 16 -1.58 -5.94 -4.25
C LEU A 16 -1.74 -7.35 -4.86
N ALA A 17 -2.88 -7.63 -5.52
CA ALA A 17 -3.06 -8.87 -6.29
C ALA A 17 -1.98 -9.03 -7.38
N THR A 18 -1.67 -7.93 -8.08
CA THR A 18 -0.61 -7.89 -9.09
C THR A 18 0.75 -8.19 -8.45
N ALA A 19 1.06 -7.57 -7.30
CA ALA A 19 2.34 -7.81 -6.60
C ALA A 19 2.50 -9.28 -6.18
N THR A 20 1.44 -9.90 -5.64
CA THR A 20 1.42 -11.33 -5.30
C THR A 20 1.60 -12.20 -6.55
N GLY A 21 0.92 -11.87 -7.65
CA GLY A 21 1.07 -12.57 -8.93
C GLY A 21 2.49 -12.49 -9.51
N VAL A 22 3.15 -11.32 -9.39
CA VAL A 22 4.55 -11.13 -9.79
C VAL A 22 5.47 -12.05 -9.00
N TRP A 23 5.28 -12.15 -7.69
CA TRP A 23 6.05 -13.08 -6.86
C TRP A 23 5.84 -14.54 -7.32
N HIS A 24 4.60 -14.96 -7.56
CA HIS A 24 4.31 -16.31 -8.06
C HIS A 24 4.96 -16.60 -9.42
N ALA A 25 4.98 -15.62 -10.32
CA ALA A 25 5.53 -15.77 -11.66
C ALA A 25 7.07 -15.82 -11.66
N TRP A 26 7.72 -14.99 -10.84
CA TRP A 26 9.17 -14.82 -10.87
C TRP A 26 9.91 -15.62 -9.80
N ARG A 27 9.23 -15.98 -8.71
CA ARG A 27 9.84 -16.63 -7.54
C ARG A 27 11.01 -15.84 -6.97
N GLU A 28 10.92 -14.51 -7.07
CA GLU A 28 11.86 -13.54 -6.53
C GLU A 28 11.13 -12.62 -5.55
N PRO A 29 11.77 -12.15 -4.46
CA PRO A 29 11.13 -11.27 -3.49
C PRO A 29 10.61 -9.97 -4.11
N VAL A 30 9.40 -9.57 -3.72
CA VAL A 30 8.71 -8.39 -4.27
C VAL A 30 8.55 -7.30 -3.22
N ARG A 31 8.78 -6.05 -3.63
CA ARG A 31 8.36 -4.86 -2.90
C ARG A 31 7.27 -4.13 -3.66
N ALA A 32 6.14 -3.91 -3.01
CA ALA A 32 5.07 -3.05 -3.53
C ALA A 32 5.07 -1.72 -2.77
N LEU A 33 4.98 -0.60 -3.47
CA LEU A 33 4.83 0.73 -2.87
C LEU A 33 3.46 1.27 -3.26
N VAL A 34 2.61 1.56 -2.27
CA VAL A 34 1.22 1.98 -2.48
C VAL A 34 0.83 3.10 -1.52
N GLY A 35 -0.17 3.89 -1.90
CA GLY A 35 -0.86 4.81 -0.99
C GLY A 35 -1.87 4.08 -0.09
N ASP A 36 -2.37 4.76 0.93
CA ASP A 36 -3.37 4.21 1.86
C ASP A 36 -4.67 3.79 1.17
N LEU A 37 -5.22 4.60 0.26
CA LEU A 37 -6.45 4.23 -0.46
C LEU A 37 -6.25 3.02 -1.38
N THR A 38 -5.10 2.93 -2.06
CA THR A 38 -4.75 1.76 -2.88
C THR A 38 -4.63 0.51 -2.02
N PHE A 39 -3.98 0.61 -0.86
CA PHE A 39 -3.89 -0.51 0.08
C PHE A 39 -5.29 -0.94 0.54
N LEU A 40 -6.12 -0.01 1.01
CA LEU A 40 -7.45 -0.31 1.54
C LEU A 40 -8.38 -0.89 0.46
N HIS A 41 -8.26 -0.43 -0.78
CA HIS A 41 -9.05 -0.93 -1.90
C HIS A 41 -8.75 -2.39 -2.22
N ASP A 42 -7.50 -2.83 -2.11
CA ASP A 42 -7.06 -4.17 -2.53
C ASP A 42 -6.53 -5.04 -1.36
N ALA A 43 -6.76 -4.64 -0.10
CA ALA A 43 -6.15 -5.26 1.08
C ALA A 43 -6.43 -6.77 1.16
N MET A 44 -7.64 -7.19 0.77
CA MET A 44 -8.04 -8.60 0.81
C MET A 44 -7.17 -9.51 -0.05
N SER A 45 -6.46 -8.97 -1.05
CA SER A 45 -5.50 -9.70 -1.87
C SER A 45 -4.24 -10.13 -1.10
N LEU A 46 -4.05 -9.67 0.15
CA LEU A 46 -3.03 -10.19 1.07
C LEU A 46 -3.49 -11.46 1.80
N GLY A 47 -4.81 -11.68 1.88
CA GLY A 47 -5.37 -12.90 2.44
C GLY A 47 -5.01 -14.10 1.58
N ARG A 48 -4.72 -15.24 2.22
CA ARG A 48 -4.36 -16.49 1.54
C ARG A 48 -5.07 -17.68 2.17
N GLY A 49 -5.31 -18.72 1.36
CA GLY A 49 -5.82 -19.99 1.84
C GLY A 49 -4.79 -20.69 2.75
N ALA A 50 -5.26 -21.51 3.69
CA ALA A 50 -4.38 -22.20 4.65
C ALA A 50 -3.40 -23.20 3.99
N GLY A 51 -3.69 -23.66 2.78
CA GLY A 51 -2.81 -24.53 1.99
C GLY A 51 -1.90 -23.79 1.00
N GLU A 52 -2.03 -22.48 0.88
CA GLU A 52 -1.25 -21.67 -0.07
C GLU A 52 0.09 -21.27 0.53
N GLU A 53 1.10 -21.17 -0.33
CA GLU A 53 2.44 -20.69 0.04
C GLU A 53 2.41 -19.21 0.45
N GLU A 54 3.16 -18.83 1.49
CA GLU A 54 3.32 -17.42 1.85
C GLU A 54 4.27 -16.73 0.86
N PRO A 55 3.86 -15.62 0.21
CA PRO A 55 4.74 -14.90 -0.70
C PRO A 55 5.84 -14.14 0.05
N ASP A 56 7.05 -14.09 -0.53
CA ASP A 56 8.08 -13.13 -0.13
C ASP A 56 7.70 -11.74 -0.66
N LEU A 57 6.74 -11.09 0.01
CA LEU A 57 6.16 -9.81 -0.36
C LEU A 57 6.25 -8.81 0.80
N GLN A 58 6.88 -7.66 0.54
CA GLN A 58 6.87 -6.52 1.44
C GLN A 58 6.08 -5.37 0.82
N VAL A 59 4.97 -5.00 1.44
CA VAL A 59 4.14 -3.86 1.03
C VAL A 59 4.52 -2.64 1.86
N VAL A 60 5.00 -1.59 1.21
CA VAL A 60 5.25 -0.29 1.81
C VAL A 60 4.02 0.58 1.56
N VAL A 61 3.36 0.99 2.64
CA VAL A 61 2.17 1.84 2.60
C VAL A 61 2.55 3.25 3.04
N LEU A 62 2.35 4.21 2.14
CA LEU A 62 2.44 5.64 2.44
C LEU A 62 1.04 6.16 2.73
N ASP A 63 0.74 6.39 4.01
CA ASP A 63 -0.55 6.91 4.44
C ASP A 63 -0.52 8.44 4.48
N SER A 64 -1.16 9.05 3.49
CA SER A 64 -1.38 10.49 3.37
C SER A 64 -2.77 10.93 3.80
N ARG A 65 -3.52 10.05 4.51
CA ARG A 65 -4.91 10.24 4.93
C ARG A 65 -5.87 10.51 3.77
N GLY A 66 -5.79 9.70 2.73
CA GLY A 66 -6.66 9.77 1.57
C GLY A 66 -5.92 10.07 0.26
N GLY A 67 -6.69 10.42 -0.76
CA GLY A 67 -6.24 10.70 -2.12
C GLY A 67 -5.50 12.02 -2.23
N ALA A 68 -4.29 12.10 -1.67
CA ALA A 68 -3.47 13.32 -1.66
C ALA A 68 -3.18 13.88 -3.06
N ILE A 69 -3.22 13.06 -4.11
CA ILE A 69 -3.10 13.53 -5.50
C ILE A 69 -4.13 14.61 -5.84
N PHE A 70 -5.35 14.57 -5.29
CA PHE A 70 -6.36 15.59 -5.60
C PHE A 70 -6.02 16.96 -5.02
N SER A 71 -5.11 17.04 -4.04
CA SER A 71 -4.61 18.31 -3.50
C SER A 71 -3.63 19.02 -4.43
N THR A 72 -3.09 18.33 -5.44
CA THR A 72 -2.11 18.89 -6.40
C THR A 72 -2.71 19.21 -7.76
N LEU A 73 -3.98 18.89 -7.97
CA LEU A 73 -4.75 19.17 -9.19
C LEU A 73 -5.48 20.52 -9.08
N GLU A 74 -6.32 20.85 -10.06
CA GLU A 74 -7.09 22.09 -10.12
C GLU A 74 -8.25 22.18 -9.12
N TYR A 75 -8.72 21.05 -8.59
CA TYR A 75 -9.92 20.98 -7.74
C TYR A 75 -9.87 21.86 -6.48
N PRO A 76 -8.75 21.98 -5.74
CA PRO A 76 -8.67 22.83 -4.56
C PRO A 76 -8.90 24.31 -4.85
N ALA A 77 -8.69 24.77 -6.10
CA ALA A 77 -8.89 26.17 -6.47
C ALA A 77 -10.37 26.54 -6.65
N VAL A 78 -11.24 25.55 -6.85
CA VAL A 78 -12.66 25.75 -7.20
C VAL A 78 -13.63 25.06 -6.25
N THR A 79 -13.14 24.20 -5.36
CA THR A 79 -13.96 23.37 -4.45
C THR A 79 -13.70 23.78 -3.00
N PRO A 80 -14.76 24.04 -2.20
CA PRO A 80 -14.62 24.28 -0.76
C PRO A 80 -13.89 23.14 -0.04
N ALA A 81 -13.12 23.47 1.00
CA ALA A 81 -12.25 22.51 1.70
C ALA A 81 -12.99 21.29 2.26
N ASP A 82 -14.18 21.49 2.81
CA ASP A 82 -15.04 20.41 3.35
C ASP A 82 -15.53 19.46 2.25
N GLN A 83 -15.81 19.99 1.05
CA GLN A 83 -16.17 19.18 -0.12
C GLN A 83 -14.96 18.48 -0.72
N MET A 84 -13.78 19.12 -0.69
CA MET A 84 -12.52 18.48 -1.07
C MET A 84 -12.24 17.25 -0.21
N GLU A 85 -12.39 17.40 1.11
CA GLU A 85 -12.20 16.29 2.04
C GLU A 85 -13.22 15.18 1.81
N ARG A 86 -14.50 15.54 1.69
CA ARG A 86 -15.60 14.58 1.58
C ARG A 86 -15.63 13.80 0.26
N PHE A 87 -15.34 14.46 -0.87
CA PHE A 87 -15.58 13.88 -2.19
C PHE A 87 -14.31 13.49 -2.96
N PHE A 88 -13.16 14.05 -2.60
CA PHE A 88 -11.91 13.83 -3.34
C PHE A 88 -10.89 13.09 -2.48
N THR A 89 -10.37 13.70 -1.42
CA THR A 89 -9.32 13.05 -0.61
C THR A 89 -9.89 11.88 0.18
N THR A 90 -11.14 11.96 0.65
CA THR A 90 -11.89 10.84 1.24
C THR A 90 -11.10 10.09 2.31
N PRO A 91 -10.69 10.75 3.42
CA PRO A 91 -9.95 10.11 4.49
C PRO A 91 -10.74 8.92 5.08
N GLN A 92 -10.03 7.83 5.38
CA GLN A 92 -10.64 6.60 5.85
C GLN A 92 -10.45 6.42 7.37
N ALA A 93 -11.45 5.87 8.05
CA ALA A 93 -11.36 5.54 9.48
C ALA A 93 -10.60 4.22 9.77
N ALA A 94 -10.19 3.50 8.72
CA ALA A 94 -9.58 2.19 8.83
C ALA A 94 -8.19 2.24 9.48
N ARG A 95 -7.88 1.22 10.29
CA ARG A 95 -6.54 1.02 10.87
C ARG A 95 -5.75 0.04 10.00
N ILE A 96 -5.00 0.55 9.02
CA ILE A 96 -4.21 -0.25 8.08
C ILE A 96 -3.30 -1.28 8.77
N PRO A 97 -2.51 -0.93 9.81
CA PRO A 97 -1.71 -1.90 10.55
C PRO A 97 -2.53 -3.07 11.11
N ALA A 98 -3.71 -2.79 11.66
CA ALA A 98 -4.57 -3.82 12.23
C ALA A 98 -5.19 -4.72 11.15
N LEU A 99 -5.61 -4.13 10.02
CA LEU A 99 -6.13 -4.88 8.87
C LEU A 99 -5.05 -5.80 8.28
N ALA A 100 -3.84 -5.28 8.08
CA ALA A 100 -2.70 -6.07 7.59
C ALA A 100 -2.38 -7.26 8.51
N ALA A 101 -2.34 -7.02 9.83
CA ALA A 101 -2.14 -8.08 10.81
C ALA A 101 -3.27 -9.13 10.78
N ALA A 102 -4.53 -8.70 10.66
CA ALA A 102 -5.67 -9.60 10.54
C ALA A 102 -5.63 -10.48 9.27
N LEU A 103 -4.98 -9.99 8.22
CA LEU A 103 -4.74 -10.73 6.97
C LEU A 103 -3.47 -11.61 7.02
N GLY A 104 -2.80 -11.68 8.17
CA GLY A 104 -1.65 -12.56 8.39
C GLY A 104 -0.30 -11.97 7.99
N ALA A 105 -0.20 -10.66 7.76
CA ALA A 105 1.07 -9.99 7.50
C ALA A 105 1.81 -9.65 8.80
N ARG A 106 3.14 -9.70 8.78
CA ARG A 106 3.98 -9.02 9.79
C ARG A 106 3.90 -7.52 9.56
N VAL A 107 3.74 -6.72 10.60
CA VAL A 107 3.54 -5.27 10.48
C VAL A 107 4.66 -4.50 11.14
N HIS A 108 5.19 -3.52 10.41
CA HIS A 108 6.17 -2.56 10.90
C HIS A 108 5.56 -1.16 10.77
N GLU A 109 5.30 -0.50 11.90
CA GLU A 109 4.94 0.91 11.90
C GLU A 109 6.21 1.73 12.09
N VAL A 110 6.52 2.56 11.10
CA VAL A 110 7.70 3.44 11.12
C VAL A 110 7.25 4.89 11.08
N SER A 111 8.04 5.76 11.71
CA SER A 111 7.78 7.21 11.79
C SER A 111 8.85 8.03 11.07
N THR A 112 9.97 7.41 10.69
CA THR A 112 11.09 8.11 10.04
C THR A 112 11.56 7.41 8.77
N LEU A 113 12.18 8.21 7.89
CA LEU A 113 12.82 7.69 6.69
C LEU A 113 14.04 6.81 7.02
N GLU A 114 14.68 7.03 8.16
CA GLU A 114 15.80 6.21 8.64
C GLU A 114 15.34 4.81 9.04
N GLU A 115 14.25 4.69 9.81
CA GLU A 115 13.63 3.40 10.15
C GLU A 115 13.18 2.66 8.88
N LEU A 116 12.56 3.37 7.93
CA LEU A 116 12.17 2.79 6.65
C LEU A 116 13.40 2.24 5.91
N ARG A 117 14.48 3.02 5.79
CA ARG A 117 15.73 2.57 5.15
C ARG A 117 16.29 1.33 5.84
N GLY A 118 16.34 1.31 7.16
CA GLY A 118 16.82 0.14 7.92
C GLY A 118 16.02 -1.14 7.66
N LEU A 119 14.72 -1.04 7.38
CA LEU A 119 13.89 -2.17 6.95
C LEU A 119 14.10 -2.53 5.48
N LEU A 120 14.32 -1.53 4.61
CA LEU A 120 14.56 -1.75 3.18
C LEU A 120 15.95 -2.32 2.88
N ASP A 121 16.91 -2.18 3.78
CA ASP A 121 18.22 -2.83 3.66
C ASP A 121 18.18 -4.33 3.99
N GLN A 122 17.11 -4.79 4.63
CA GLN A 122 16.88 -6.20 4.92
C GLN A 122 16.30 -6.92 3.70
N GLY A 123 16.61 -8.22 3.56
CA GLY A 123 15.96 -9.05 2.56
C GLY A 123 14.47 -9.22 2.85
N VAL A 124 13.65 -9.28 1.79
CA VAL A 124 12.22 -9.57 1.93
C VAL A 124 12.04 -11.07 2.11
N ARG A 125 11.40 -11.45 3.22
CA ARG A 125 10.99 -12.83 3.50
C ARG A 125 9.57 -12.84 4.04
N GLY A 126 8.76 -13.73 3.49
CA GLY A 126 7.33 -13.88 3.71
C GLY A 126 6.56 -12.56 3.57
N LEU A 127 5.33 -12.55 4.11
CA LEU A 127 4.44 -11.40 3.96
C LEU A 127 4.68 -10.36 5.07
N SER A 128 5.00 -9.14 4.67
CA SER A 128 5.13 -8.00 5.58
C SER A 128 4.52 -6.70 5.03
N VAL A 129 4.06 -5.85 5.94
CA VAL A 129 3.58 -4.49 5.65
C VAL A 129 4.41 -3.50 6.46
N VAL A 130 5.06 -2.57 5.77
CA VAL A 130 5.74 -1.41 6.37
C VAL A 130 4.83 -0.21 6.19
N TYR A 131 4.28 0.28 7.28
CA TYR A 131 3.33 1.39 7.31
C TYR A 131 4.05 2.65 7.77
N LEU A 132 4.05 3.69 6.93
CA LEU A 132 4.55 5.02 7.23
C LEU A 132 3.40 6.01 7.11
N ARG A 133 3.10 6.72 8.19
CA ARG A 133 2.18 7.85 8.17
C ARG A 133 2.94 9.11 7.80
N SER A 134 2.53 9.79 6.72
CA SER A 134 3.01 11.15 6.45
C SER A 134 2.47 12.10 7.52
N ALA A 135 3.33 13.01 7.97
CA ALA A 135 2.93 14.15 8.80
C ALA A 135 1.95 15.06 8.06
#